data_AF-F8QFT1-F1
#
_entry.id   AF-F8QFT1-F1
#
_cell.length_a   1.000
_cell.length_b   1.000
_cell.length_c   1.000
_cell.angle_alpha   90.00
_cell.angle_beta   90.00
_cell.angle_gamma   90.00
#
_symmetry.space_group_name_H-M   'P 1'
#
loop_
_entity.id
_entity.type
_entity.pdbx_description
1 polymer ?
#
loop_
_entity_poly.entity_id
_entity_poly.type
_entity_poly.pdbx_seq_one_letter_code
_entity_poly.pdbx_strand_id
1 'polypeptide(L)'
;AVESLEALVVQHLFELLKANLAGTAGYKLRQHISKAISQWSFAIRTASDRYNKLAAEQKNPAPVLEYSQVVSYTWLGKFELLKCSRHDILKKPWAVPSNRELAVKYFKVICAQEEIKHLYVEIRRLHEWVNAKDAHLLVMAEGTAGDEYIALEINAKYLTHRRVNNVHCRHLQQIYNLKGFSGDIKDNNSAQHNNTINSQELDNGDDEEDDFLFGEVSRMQKCLQRMLI
;
A
#
# COMPACT_ATOMS: atom_id res chain seq x y z
N ALA A 1 -26.86 -13.86 -17.87
CA ALA A 1 -25.80 -14.91 -17.79
C ALA A 1 -24.42 -14.27 -17.89
N VAL A 2 -24.12 -13.53 -18.97
CA VAL A 2 -22.86 -12.77 -19.14
C VAL A 2 -22.57 -11.85 -17.94
N GLU A 3 -23.50 -10.97 -17.57
CA GLU A 3 -23.33 -10.04 -16.42
C GLU A 3 -23.02 -10.77 -15.10
N SER A 4 -23.63 -11.94 -14.87
CA SER A 4 -23.38 -12.74 -13.68
C SER A 4 -21.98 -13.36 -13.68
N LEU A 5 -21.48 -13.76 -14.85
CA LEU A 5 -20.13 -14.29 -15.02
C LEU A 5 -19.09 -13.17 -14.88
N GLU A 6 -19.35 -12.00 -15.45
CA GLU A 6 -18.52 -10.78 -15.29
C GLU A 6 -18.40 -10.38 -13.81
N ALA A 7 -19.52 -10.30 -13.10
CA ALA A 7 -19.52 -9.93 -11.69
C ALA A 7 -18.70 -10.92 -10.83
N LEU A 8 -18.88 -12.22 -11.03
CA LEU A 8 -18.13 -13.26 -10.30
C LEU A 8 -16.62 -13.20 -10.56
N VAL A 9 -16.22 -12.89 -11.80
CA VAL A 9 -14.82 -12.74 -12.18
C VAL A 9 -14.20 -11.50 -11.54
N VAL A 10 -14.89 -10.36 -11.59
CA VAL A 10 -14.44 -9.13 -10.93
C VAL A 10 -14.31 -9.36 -9.44
N GLN A 11 -15.30 -10.01 -8.82
CA GLN A 11 -15.24 -10.38 -7.41
C GLN A 11 -13.99 -11.23 -7.14
N HIS A 12 -13.77 -12.29 -7.92
CA HIS A 12 -12.61 -13.18 -7.81
C HIS A 12 -11.26 -12.45 -7.87
N LEU A 13 -11.13 -11.47 -8.77
CA LEU A 13 -9.93 -10.65 -8.86
C LEU A 13 -9.66 -9.87 -7.58
N PHE A 14 -10.69 -9.33 -6.92
CA PHE A 14 -10.53 -8.62 -5.67
C PHE A 14 -10.03 -9.52 -4.53
N GLU A 15 -10.45 -10.79 -4.43
CA GLU A 15 -9.88 -11.68 -3.39
C GLU A 15 -8.49 -12.18 -3.74
N LEU A 16 -8.15 -12.36 -5.02
CA LEU A 16 -6.76 -12.63 -5.41
C LEU A 16 -5.85 -11.45 -5.02
N LEU A 17 -6.31 -10.21 -5.21
CA LEU A 17 -5.58 -9.02 -4.74
C LEU A 17 -5.44 -9.01 -3.20
N LYS A 18 -6.50 -9.36 -2.47
CA LYS A 18 -6.42 -9.51 -1.00
C LYS A 18 -5.44 -10.59 -0.58
N ALA A 19 -5.37 -11.71 -1.31
CA ALA A 19 -4.41 -12.78 -1.05
C ALA A 19 -2.96 -12.31 -1.24
N ASN A 20 -2.70 -11.51 -2.28
CA ASN A 20 -1.37 -10.92 -2.52
C ASN A 20 -0.97 -9.95 -1.41
N LEU A 21 -1.93 -9.23 -0.82
CA LEU A 21 -1.69 -8.31 0.29
C LEU A 21 -1.64 -9.02 1.66
N ALA A 22 -1.99 -10.30 1.74
CA ALA A 22 -2.15 -11.04 3.01
C ALA A 22 -0.83 -11.54 3.63
N GLY A 23 0.34 -11.16 3.10
CA GLY A 23 1.65 -11.47 3.68
C GLY A 23 1.79 -11.03 5.14
N THR A 24 1.05 -9.99 5.55
CA THR A 24 1.00 -9.43 6.91
C THR A 24 -0.24 -9.84 7.72
N ALA A 25 -1.15 -10.64 7.16
CA ALA A 25 -2.42 -11.02 7.79
C ALA A 25 -2.29 -12.23 8.74
N GLY A 26 -3.23 -12.40 9.68
CA GLY A 26 -3.29 -13.59 10.55
C GLY A 26 -3.75 -14.87 9.83
N TYR A 27 -3.42 -16.04 10.39
CA TYR A 27 -3.75 -17.37 9.81
C TYR A 27 -5.24 -17.56 9.49
N LYS A 28 -6.13 -17.09 10.38
CA LYS A 28 -7.59 -17.17 10.17
C LYS A 28 -8.04 -16.41 8.93
N LEU A 29 -7.48 -15.21 8.68
CA LEU A 29 -7.83 -14.41 7.51
C LEU A 29 -7.36 -15.09 6.22
N ARG A 30 -6.16 -15.67 6.22
CA ARG A 30 -5.68 -16.49 5.09
C ARG A 30 -6.61 -17.66 4.78
N GLN A 31 -7.10 -18.37 5.79
CA GLN A 31 -8.06 -19.48 5.60
C GLN A 31 -9.38 -18.99 4.98
N HIS A 32 -9.90 -17.84 5.42
CA HIS A 32 -11.09 -17.24 4.82
C HIS A 32 -10.88 -16.84 3.35
N ILE A 33 -9.74 -16.24 3.04
CA ILE A 33 -9.37 -15.85 1.66
C ILE A 33 -9.26 -17.11 0.78
N SER A 34 -8.54 -18.15 1.22
CA SER A 34 -8.43 -19.41 0.48
C SER A 34 -9.79 -20.06 0.22
N LYS A 35 -10.67 -20.07 1.23
CA LYS A 35 -12.03 -20.61 1.08
C LYS A 35 -12.85 -19.79 0.09
N ALA A 36 -12.76 -18.46 0.12
CA ALA A 36 -13.45 -17.58 -0.81
C ALA A 36 -12.96 -17.80 -2.26
N ILE A 37 -11.64 -17.90 -2.47
CA ILE A 37 -11.04 -18.18 -3.79
C ILE A 37 -11.59 -19.49 -4.36
N SER A 38 -11.62 -20.56 -3.56
CA SER A 38 -12.14 -21.86 -3.99
C SER A 38 -13.64 -21.82 -4.32
N GLN A 39 -14.44 -21.18 -3.47
CA GLN A 39 -15.89 -21.03 -3.68
C GLN A 39 -16.18 -20.27 -4.98
N TRP A 40 -15.42 -19.23 -5.26
CA TRP A 40 -15.63 -18.43 -6.47
C TRP A 40 -15.10 -19.10 -7.72
N SER A 41 -14.02 -19.87 -7.62
CA SER A 41 -13.55 -20.72 -8.73
C SER A 41 -14.64 -21.69 -9.17
N PHE A 42 -15.34 -22.31 -8.21
CA PHE A 42 -16.50 -23.15 -8.48
C PHE A 42 -17.66 -22.35 -9.10
N ALA A 43 -18.02 -21.20 -8.53
CA ALA A 43 -19.09 -20.36 -9.06
C ALA A 43 -18.82 -19.87 -10.49
N ILE A 44 -17.57 -19.54 -10.82
CA ILE A 44 -17.14 -19.15 -12.16
C ILE A 44 -17.30 -20.32 -13.14
N ARG A 45 -16.93 -21.55 -12.77
CA ARG A 45 -17.16 -22.74 -13.62
C ARG A 45 -18.65 -22.90 -13.93
N THR A 46 -19.49 -22.90 -12.89
CA THR A 46 -20.95 -23.05 -13.07
C THR A 46 -21.55 -21.92 -13.92
N ALA A 47 -21.10 -20.68 -13.71
CA ALA A 47 -21.56 -19.55 -14.51
C ALA A 47 -21.07 -19.61 -15.96
N SER A 48 -19.85 -20.11 -16.21
CA SER A 48 -19.29 -20.37 -17.54
C SER A 48 -20.09 -21.45 -18.27
N ASP A 49 -20.42 -22.56 -17.61
CA ASP A 49 -21.24 -23.62 -18.19
C ASP A 49 -22.64 -23.11 -18.55
N ARG A 50 -23.24 -22.31 -17.66
CA ARG A 50 -24.53 -21.66 -17.92
C ARG A 50 -24.46 -20.69 -19.10
N TYR A 51 -23.36 -19.93 -19.21
CA TYR A 51 -23.12 -19.06 -20.35
C TYR A 51 -23.02 -19.86 -21.65
N ASN A 52 -22.18 -20.91 -21.68
CA ASN A 52 -21.97 -21.75 -22.87
C ASN A 52 -23.25 -22.44 -23.35
N LYS A 53 -24.10 -22.93 -22.43
CA LYS A 53 -25.41 -23.49 -22.76
C LYS A 53 -26.31 -22.47 -23.48
N LEU A 54 -26.41 -21.27 -22.92
CA LEU A 54 -27.24 -20.21 -23.48
C LEU A 54 -26.64 -19.60 -24.75
N ALA A 55 -25.31 -19.55 -24.87
CA ALA A 55 -24.59 -19.06 -26.04
C ALA A 55 -24.91 -19.89 -27.30
N ALA A 56 -25.07 -21.21 -27.15
CA ALA A 56 -25.46 -22.12 -28.23
C ALA A 56 -26.90 -21.90 -28.72
N GLU A 57 -27.78 -21.39 -27.87
CA GLU A 57 -29.19 -21.11 -28.17
C GLU A 57 -29.40 -19.73 -28.82
N GLN A 58 -28.36 -18.91 -28.94
CA GLN A 58 -28.47 -17.56 -29.51
C GLN A 58 -28.61 -17.59 -31.04
N LYS A 59 -29.38 -16.63 -31.57
CA LYS A 59 -29.60 -16.44 -33.02
C LYS A 59 -28.29 -16.31 -33.81
N ASN A 60 -27.27 -15.72 -33.20
CA ASN A 60 -25.88 -15.78 -33.63
C ASN A 60 -25.11 -16.54 -32.54
N PRO A 61 -24.59 -17.75 -32.82
CA PRO A 61 -23.84 -18.52 -31.83
C PRO A 61 -22.63 -17.72 -31.33
N ALA A 62 -22.61 -17.44 -30.02
CA ALA A 62 -21.46 -16.80 -29.38
C ALA A 62 -20.34 -17.82 -29.15
N PRO A 63 -19.06 -17.39 -29.12
CA PRO A 63 -17.93 -18.30 -28.92
C PRO A 63 -18.03 -19.00 -27.56
N VAL A 64 -17.70 -20.29 -27.56
CA VAL A 64 -17.64 -21.10 -26.34
C VAL A 64 -16.48 -20.61 -25.48
N LEU A 65 -16.75 -20.37 -24.21
CA LEU A 65 -15.79 -19.88 -23.24
C LEU A 65 -15.24 -21.05 -22.43
N GLU A 66 -13.95 -21.35 -22.58
CA GLU A 66 -13.29 -22.36 -21.77
C GLU A 66 -12.91 -21.78 -20.41
N TYR A 67 -13.04 -22.55 -19.33
CA TYR A 67 -12.67 -22.12 -17.98
C TYR A 67 -11.19 -21.67 -17.89
N SER A 68 -10.28 -22.36 -18.59
CA SER A 68 -8.86 -21.99 -18.65
C SER A 68 -8.66 -20.58 -19.21
N GLN A 69 -9.43 -20.21 -20.23
CA GLN A 69 -9.43 -18.87 -20.81
C GLN A 69 -9.97 -17.84 -19.82
N VAL A 70 -11.06 -18.15 -19.10
CA VAL A 70 -11.61 -17.27 -18.05
C VAL A 70 -10.55 -16.94 -17.00
N VAL A 71 -9.84 -17.95 -16.49
CA VAL A 71 -8.78 -17.76 -15.48
C VAL A 71 -7.58 -16.99 -16.05
N SER A 72 -7.22 -17.21 -17.32
CA SER A 72 -6.16 -16.43 -17.95
C SER A 72 -6.53 -14.94 -18.09
N TYR A 73 -7.80 -14.66 -18.39
CA TYR A 73 -8.32 -13.30 -18.54
C TYR A 73 -8.51 -12.59 -17.22
N THR A 74 -8.83 -13.32 -16.14
CA THR A 74 -8.87 -12.74 -14.79
C THR A 74 -7.48 -12.22 -14.45
N TRP A 75 -6.44 -13.04 -14.60
CA TRP A 75 -5.06 -12.66 -14.29
C TRP A 75 -4.57 -11.44 -15.09
N LEU A 76 -4.91 -11.35 -16.38
CA LEU A 76 -4.43 -10.27 -17.25
C LEU A 76 -5.23 -8.96 -17.13
N GLY A 77 -6.34 -8.94 -16.36
CA GLY A 77 -7.29 -7.82 -16.34
C GLY A 77 -7.92 -7.50 -17.71
N LYS A 78 -7.73 -8.37 -18.71
CA LYS A 78 -8.27 -8.26 -20.06
C LYS A 78 -9.40 -9.27 -20.21
N PHE A 79 -10.51 -8.98 -19.55
CA PHE A 79 -11.68 -9.83 -19.66
C PHE A 79 -12.40 -9.55 -20.97
N GLU A 80 -12.10 -10.32 -22.02
CA GLU A 80 -12.71 -10.15 -23.34
C GLU A 80 -14.22 -10.38 -23.32
N LEU A 81 -14.76 -11.06 -22.30
CA LEU A 81 -16.20 -11.18 -22.09
C LEU A 81 -16.89 -9.82 -21.92
N LEU A 82 -16.16 -8.81 -21.42
CA LEU A 82 -16.65 -7.43 -21.33
C LEU A 82 -16.91 -6.81 -22.72
N LYS A 83 -16.35 -7.38 -23.81
CA LYS A 83 -16.71 -7.03 -25.20
C LYS A 83 -18.17 -7.37 -25.50
N CYS A 84 -18.70 -8.42 -24.85
CA CYS A 84 -20.08 -8.87 -24.99
C CYS A 84 -21.03 -8.22 -23.95
N SER A 85 -20.50 -7.38 -23.07
CA SER A 85 -21.30 -6.60 -22.11
C SER A 85 -22.17 -5.58 -22.84
N ARG A 86 -23.42 -5.41 -22.39
CA ARG A 86 -24.39 -4.46 -22.98
C ARG A 86 -23.92 -3.00 -22.97
N HIS A 87 -22.92 -2.66 -22.16
CA HIS A 87 -22.46 -1.30 -21.94
C HIS A 87 -21.24 -0.91 -22.77
N ASP A 88 -20.75 -1.81 -23.62
CA ASP A 88 -19.63 -1.55 -24.55
C ASP A 88 -18.45 -0.90 -23.81
N ILE A 89 -18.12 -1.49 -22.66
CA ILE A 89 -17.25 -0.91 -21.64
C ILE A 89 -15.85 -0.66 -22.23
N LEU A 90 -15.45 -1.49 -23.19
CA LEU A 90 -14.16 -1.39 -23.88
C LEU A 90 -14.09 -0.23 -24.89
N LYS A 91 -15.23 0.32 -25.33
CA LYS A 91 -15.26 1.57 -26.10
C LYS A 91 -15.18 2.82 -25.21
N LYS A 92 -15.26 2.66 -23.88
CA LYS A 92 -15.09 3.80 -22.99
C LYS A 92 -13.64 4.28 -23.03
N PRO A 93 -13.39 5.60 -23.01
CA PRO A 93 -12.04 6.14 -23.11
C PRO A 93 -11.12 5.67 -21.98
N TRP A 94 -11.64 5.36 -20.79
CA TRP A 94 -10.85 4.85 -19.67
C TRP A 94 -10.46 3.37 -19.79
N ALA A 95 -11.10 2.60 -20.69
CA ALA A 95 -10.77 1.19 -20.93
C ALA A 95 -9.61 1.01 -21.93
N VAL A 96 -9.26 2.07 -22.67
CA VAL A 96 -8.08 2.11 -23.54
C VAL A 96 -6.81 2.08 -22.67
N PRO A 97 -5.86 1.14 -22.89
CA PRO A 97 -4.67 1.00 -22.04
C PRO A 97 -3.85 2.28 -21.91
N SER A 98 -3.58 2.96 -23.02
CA SER A 98 -2.82 4.21 -23.03
C SER A 98 -3.49 5.30 -22.20
N ASN A 99 -4.82 5.41 -22.27
CA ASN A 99 -5.58 6.39 -21.49
C ASN A 99 -5.60 6.02 -20.01
N ARG A 100 -5.66 4.73 -19.67
CA ARG A 100 -5.58 4.25 -18.28
C ARG A 100 -4.23 4.57 -17.67
N GLU A 101 -3.14 4.30 -18.39
CA GLU A 101 -1.78 4.65 -17.93
C GLU A 101 -1.63 6.16 -17.72
N LEU A 102 -2.13 6.95 -18.67
CA LEU A 102 -2.13 8.41 -18.55
C LEU A 102 -2.95 8.88 -17.35
N ALA A 103 -4.14 8.32 -17.15
CA ALA A 103 -5.01 8.65 -16.02
C ALA A 103 -4.34 8.31 -14.68
N VAL A 104 -3.71 7.14 -14.56
CA VAL A 104 -2.95 6.75 -13.37
C VAL A 104 -1.84 7.77 -13.08
N LYS A 105 -1.05 8.15 -14.09
CA LYS A 105 0.00 9.17 -13.92
C LYS A 105 -0.58 10.52 -13.53
N TYR A 106 -1.65 10.96 -14.19
CA TYR A 106 -2.33 12.22 -13.90
C TYR A 106 -2.85 12.27 -12.46
N PHE A 107 -3.57 11.24 -12.01
CA PHE A 107 -4.09 11.20 -10.64
C PHE A 107 -2.97 11.05 -9.61
N LYS A 108 -1.88 10.34 -9.90
CA LYS A 108 -0.70 10.33 -9.02
C LYS A 108 -0.13 11.74 -8.83
N VAL A 109 -0.06 12.55 -9.89
CA VAL A 109 0.40 13.94 -9.79
C VAL A 109 -0.55 14.79 -8.94
N ILE A 110 -1.86 14.69 -9.15
CA ILE A 110 -2.86 15.40 -8.34
C ILE A 110 -2.74 15.00 -6.87
N CYS A 111 -2.74 13.69 -6.58
CA CYS A 111 -2.63 13.19 -5.22
C CYS A 111 -1.31 13.63 -4.59
N ALA A 112 -0.19 13.63 -5.32
CA ALA A 112 1.08 14.12 -4.80
C ALA A 112 1.02 15.61 -4.44
N GLN A 113 0.33 16.45 -5.23
CA GLN A 113 0.16 17.87 -4.93
C GLN A 113 -0.69 18.11 -3.67
N GLU A 114 -1.71 17.29 -3.46
CA GLU A 114 -2.53 17.33 -2.24
C GLU A 114 -1.76 16.81 -1.04
N GLU A 115 -1.04 15.71 -1.21
CA GLU A 115 -0.23 15.08 -0.16
C GLU A 115 0.86 16.02 0.34
N ILE A 116 1.50 16.80 -0.54
CA ILE A 116 2.45 17.84 -0.11
C ILE A 116 1.84 18.81 0.92
N LYS A 117 0.56 19.20 0.74
CA LYS A 117 -0.13 20.10 1.67
C LYS A 117 -0.42 19.40 3.01
N HIS A 118 -0.81 18.14 2.98
CA HIS A 118 -1.02 17.34 4.20
C HIS A 118 0.29 17.13 4.96
N LEU A 119 1.36 16.77 4.25
CA LEU A 119 2.68 16.59 4.83
C LEU A 119 3.16 17.84 5.56
N TYR A 120 2.90 19.05 5.06
CA TYR A 120 3.25 20.28 5.81
C TYR A 120 2.59 20.37 7.19
N VAL A 121 1.33 19.96 7.30
CA VAL A 121 0.62 19.92 8.59
C VAL A 121 1.19 18.84 9.49
N GLU A 122 1.48 17.66 8.93
CA GLU A 122 2.02 16.52 9.68
C GLU A 122 3.45 16.75 10.16
N ILE A 123 4.33 17.30 9.31
CA ILE A 123 5.70 17.71 9.65
C ILE A 123 5.67 18.66 10.84
N ARG A 124 4.78 19.65 10.82
CA ARG A 124 4.62 20.59 11.93
C ARG A 124 4.13 19.90 13.20
N ARG A 125 3.11 19.05 13.11
CA ARG A 125 2.58 18.31 14.26
C ARG A 125 3.63 17.38 14.87
N LEU A 126 4.43 16.72 14.03
CA LEU A 126 5.52 15.86 14.47
C LEU A 126 6.56 16.66 15.24
N HIS A 127 6.97 17.81 14.72
CA HIS A 127 7.92 18.70 15.41
C HIS A 127 7.36 19.19 16.77
N GLU A 128 6.12 19.69 16.79
CA GLU A 128 5.45 20.14 18.03
C GLU A 128 5.35 18.98 19.05
N TRP A 129 5.00 17.77 18.59
CA TRP A 129 4.90 16.59 19.45
C TRP A 129 6.25 16.17 20.03
N VAL A 130 7.32 16.16 19.24
CA VAL A 130 8.68 15.84 19.71
C VAL A 130 9.09 16.83 20.81
N ASN A 131 8.93 18.13 20.56
CA ASN A 131 9.30 19.17 21.54
C ASN A 131 8.47 19.08 22.82
N ALA A 132 7.15 18.90 22.70
CA ALA A 132 6.26 18.80 23.86
C ALA A 132 6.57 17.56 24.72
N LYS A 133 6.88 16.43 24.07
CA LYS A 133 7.20 15.18 24.77
C LYS A 133 8.53 15.27 25.51
N ASP A 134 9.56 15.85 24.87
CA ASP A 134 10.86 16.06 25.51
C ASP A 134 10.75 17.01 26.71
N ALA A 135 10.02 18.11 26.57
CA ALA A 135 9.75 19.04 27.67
C ALA A 135 9.00 18.38 28.83
N HIS A 136 7.96 17.58 28.52
CA HIS A 136 7.18 16.87 29.55
C HIS A 136 8.04 15.88 30.34
N LEU A 137 8.88 15.08 29.68
CA LEU A 137 9.77 14.13 30.36
C LEU A 137 10.79 14.83 31.25
N LEU A 138 11.32 15.97 30.81
CA LEU A 138 12.26 16.78 31.58
C LEU A 138 11.60 17.36 32.84
N VAL A 139 10.40 17.94 32.71
CA VAL A 139 9.62 18.45 33.85
C VAL A 139 9.27 17.32 34.84
N MET A 140 8.91 16.13 34.35
CA MET A 140 8.65 14.99 35.25
C MET A 140 9.92 14.54 36.01
N ALA A 141 11.07 14.52 35.34
CA ALA A 141 12.34 14.17 35.99
C ALA A 141 12.72 15.17 37.08
N GLU A 142 12.51 16.47 36.84
CA GLU A 142 12.76 17.53 37.83
C GLU A 142 11.76 17.48 38.99
N GLY A 143 10.47 17.23 38.71
CA GLY A 143 9.42 17.15 39.71
C GLY A 143 9.45 15.90 40.60
N THR A 144 10.25 14.89 40.23
CA THR A 144 10.41 13.63 40.98
C THR A 144 11.66 13.60 41.87
N ALA A 145 12.28 14.76 42.11
CA ALA A 145 13.49 14.92 42.93
C ALA A 145 13.38 14.38 44.38
N GLY A 146 12.18 14.07 44.87
CA GLY A 146 11.96 13.45 46.17
C GLY A 146 12.15 11.93 46.22
N ASP A 147 12.18 11.25 45.07
CA ASP A 147 12.24 9.77 44.99
C ASP A 147 13.30 9.36 43.95
N GLU A 148 14.54 9.14 44.42
CA GLU A 148 15.75 8.96 43.60
C GLU A 148 15.61 7.84 42.55
N TYR A 149 14.95 6.74 42.91
CA TYR A 149 14.73 5.61 42.02
C TYR A 149 13.79 5.95 40.84
N ILE A 150 12.75 6.77 41.09
CA ILE A 150 11.78 7.16 40.06
C ILE A 150 12.44 8.17 39.11
N ALA A 151 13.18 9.14 39.66
CA ALA A 151 13.91 10.12 38.85
C ALA A 151 14.94 9.44 37.93
N LEU A 152 15.65 8.43 38.42
CA LEU A 152 16.63 7.67 37.64
C LEU A 152 15.98 6.92 36.47
N GLU A 153 14.86 6.24 36.71
CA GLU A 153 14.12 5.51 35.66
C GLU A 153 13.52 6.45 34.61
N ILE A 154 12.97 7.60 35.03
CA ILE A 154 12.46 8.62 34.11
C ILE A 154 13.60 9.19 33.26
N ASN A 155 14.76 9.44 33.85
CA ASN A 155 15.93 9.93 33.12
C ASN A 155 16.44 8.88 32.11
N ALA A 156 16.49 7.60 32.47
CA ALA A 156 16.86 6.53 31.54
C ALA A 156 15.90 6.45 30.33
N LYS A 157 14.59 6.58 30.58
CA LYS A 157 13.57 6.67 29.51
C LYS A 157 13.74 7.93 28.67
N TYR A 158 14.00 9.07 29.29
CA TYR A 158 14.25 10.33 28.60
C TYR A 158 15.45 10.23 27.66
N LEU A 159 16.59 9.69 28.12
CA LEU A 159 17.79 9.53 27.28
C LEU A 159 17.53 8.62 26.07
N THR A 160 16.78 7.53 26.27
CA THR A 160 16.39 6.62 25.19
C THR A 160 15.48 7.32 24.18
N HIS A 161 14.45 8.03 24.64
CA HIS A 161 13.54 8.80 23.79
C HIS A 161 14.27 9.91 23.03
N ARG A 162 15.17 10.64 23.70
CA ARG A 162 15.95 11.73 23.11
C ARG A 162 16.83 11.24 21.97
N ARG A 163 17.44 10.05 22.09
CA ARG A 163 18.23 9.47 21.00
C ARG A 163 17.40 9.24 19.74
N VAL A 164 16.17 8.74 19.88
CA VAL A 164 15.23 8.55 18.76
C VAL A 164 14.74 9.91 18.22
N ASN A 165 14.36 10.83 19.11
CA ASN A 165 13.90 12.16 18.75
C ASN A 165 14.98 12.95 17.99
N ASN A 166 16.27 12.81 18.33
CA ASN A 166 17.36 13.43 17.58
C ASN A 166 17.40 12.99 16.10
N VAL A 167 17.04 11.73 15.80
CA VAL A 167 16.93 11.25 14.42
C VAL A 167 15.76 11.94 13.71
N HIS A 168 14.61 12.05 14.36
CA HIS A 168 13.45 12.78 13.81
C HIS A 168 13.77 14.26 13.59
N CYS A 169 14.41 14.92 14.56
CA CYS A 169 14.83 16.33 14.43
C CYS A 169 15.79 16.54 13.26
N ARG A 170 16.74 15.61 13.04
CA ARG A 170 17.66 15.69 11.90
C ARG A 170 16.91 15.59 10.56
N HIS A 171 15.99 14.62 10.43
CA HIS A 171 15.17 14.49 9.22
C HIS A 171 14.27 15.71 9.01
N LEU A 172 13.65 16.23 10.09
CA LEU A 172 12.86 17.46 10.02
C LEU A 172 13.70 18.65 9.53
N GLN A 173 14.93 18.81 10.03
CA GLN A 173 15.85 19.83 9.54
C GLN A 173 16.19 19.67 8.06
N GLN A 174 16.44 18.44 7.60
CA GLN A 174 16.67 18.17 6.18
C GLN A 174 15.45 18.56 5.33
N ILE A 175 14.23 18.26 5.80
CA ILE A 175 12.98 18.62 5.13
C ILE A 175 12.82 20.14 5.06
N TYR A 176 13.09 20.87 6.14
CA TYR A 176 13.03 22.33 6.16
C TYR A 176 14.04 22.99 5.21
N ASN A 177 15.17 22.31 4.95
CA ASN A 177 16.19 22.78 4.03
C ASN A 177 15.91 22.40 2.56
N LEU A 178 14.84 21.66 2.26
CA LEU A 178 14.52 21.28 0.89
C LEU A 178 14.12 22.51 0.05
N LYS A 179 14.69 22.59 -1.15
CA LYS A 179 14.34 23.61 -2.13
C LYS A 179 12.88 23.41 -2.56
N GLY A 180 12.00 24.34 -2.18
CA GLY A 180 10.56 24.29 -2.48
C GLY A 180 9.68 23.95 -1.28
N PHE A 181 10.25 23.76 -0.08
CA PHE A 181 9.47 23.72 1.15
C PHE A 181 8.81 25.10 1.37
N SER A 182 7.50 25.11 1.56
CA SER A 182 6.71 26.34 1.79
C SER A 182 5.83 26.22 3.04
N GLY A 183 6.05 25.21 3.88
CA GLY A 183 5.38 25.08 5.17
C GLY A 183 5.85 26.16 6.14
N ASP A 184 5.00 26.50 7.12
CA ASP A 184 5.33 27.48 8.16
C ASP A 184 6.42 26.92 9.10
N ILE A 185 7.64 27.42 8.95
CA ILE A 185 8.73 27.22 9.91
C ILE A 185 8.49 28.25 11.00
N LYS A 186 7.85 27.84 12.10
CA LYS A 186 7.96 28.66 13.31
C LYS A 186 9.41 28.59 13.75
N ASP A 187 10.15 29.65 13.44
CA ASP A 187 11.49 29.87 13.95
C ASP A 187 11.50 29.65 15.46
N ASN A 188 12.23 28.64 15.88
CA ASN A 188 12.73 28.52 17.24
C ASN A 188 13.80 29.61 17.46
N ASN A 189 13.37 30.88 17.52
CA ASN A 189 14.18 31.95 18.11
C ASN A 189 14.20 31.80 19.64
N SER A 190 14.84 30.74 20.12
CA SER A 190 15.44 30.69 21.46
C SER A 190 16.36 29.48 21.57
N ALA A 191 17.64 29.70 21.25
CA ALA A 191 18.84 28.97 21.70
C ALA A 191 19.73 28.53 20.54
N GLN A 192 20.49 29.51 20.01
CA GLN A 192 21.85 29.23 19.58
C GLN A 192 22.63 28.65 20.78
N HIS A 193 22.96 27.36 20.72
CA HIS A 193 24.18 26.89 21.35
C HIS A 193 24.86 25.83 20.48
N ASN A 194 25.92 26.30 19.85
CA ASN A 194 27.09 25.59 19.33
C ASN A 194 27.19 24.12 19.77
N ASN A 195 27.29 23.22 18.80
CA ASN A 195 28.32 22.19 18.85
C ASN A 195 28.69 21.75 17.44
N THR A 196 29.85 22.25 17.02
CA THR A 196 30.65 21.80 15.89
C THR A 196 31.25 20.42 16.22
N ILE A 197 31.42 19.60 15.18
CA ILE A 197 32.26 18.38 15.07
C ILE A 197 31.52 17.09 15.55
N ASN A 198 31.40 15.99 14.79
CA ASN A 198 32.31 15.47 13.76
C ASN A 198 31.59 14.82 12.58
N SER A 199 32.09 15.09 11.38
CA SER A 199 31.75 14.40 10.14
C SER A 199 32.80 13.32 9.88
N GLN A 200 32.55 12.08 10.30
CA GLN A 200 33.25 10.91 9.76
C GLN A 200 32.61 9.64 10.32
N GLU A 201 31.73 9.05 9.52
CA GLU A 201 31.58 7.61 9.34
C GLU A 201 30.74 7.44 8.07
N LEU A 202 31.44 7.26 6.95
CA LEU A 202 30.88 6.78 5.71
C LEU A 202 30.73 5.26 5.88
N ASP A 203 29.50 4.79 5.94
CA ASP A 203 29.20 3.39 5.65
C ASP A 203 28.36 3.36 4.37
N ASN A 204 28.99 2.86 3.31
CA ASN A 204 28.39 2.64 2.00
C ASN A 204 27.62 1.33 2.08
N GLY A 205 26.29 1.42 2.18
CA GLY A 205 25.38 0.30 1.95
C GLY A 205 24.74 0.47 0.59
N ASP A 206 25.20 -0.32 -0.38
CA ASP A 206 24.73 -0.35 -1.76
C ASP A 206 23.22 -0.61 -1.86
N ASP A 207 22.63 0.05 -2.87
CA ASP A 207 21.27 -0.15 -3.37
C ASP A 207 21.03 -1.61 -3.80
N GLU A 208 20.14 -2.34 -3.11
CA GLU A 208 19.44 -3.50 -3.69
C GLU A 208 18.01 -3.63 -3.11
N GLU A 209 17.11 -2.75 -3.55
CA GLU A 209 15.67 -2.95 -3.43
C GLU A 209 15.04 -3.04 -4.83
N ASP A 210 15.30 -4.12 -5.56
CA ASP A 210 14.46 -4.48 -6.73
C ASP A 210 14.25 -6.00 -6.93
N ASP A 211 14.81 -6.86 -6.07
CA ASP A 211 14.73 -8.32 -6.26
C ASP A 211 13.56 -9.01 -5.52
N PHE A 212 12.84 -8.29 -4.66
CA PHE A 212 11.75 -8.86 -3.85
C PHE A 212 10.48 -9.18 -4.68
N LEU A 213 10.20 -8.40 -5.72
CA LEU A 213 9.00 -8.56 -6.54
C LEU A 213 9.03 -9.80 -7.44
N PHE A 214 10.22 -10.24 -7.90
CA PHE A 214 10.32 -11.39 -8.81
C PHE A 214 10.26 -12.73 -8.06
N GLY A 215 10.79 -12.77 -6.83
CA GLY A 215 10.75 -13.95 -5.97
C GLY A 215 9.33 -14.32 -5.50
N GLU A 216 8.48 -13.32 -5.28
CA GLU A 216 7.11 -13.53 -4.80
C GLU A 216 6.16 -14.00 -5.90
N VAL A 217 6.32 -13.47 -7.13
CA VAL A 217 5.63 -13.95 -8.33
C VAL A 217 5.95 -15.42 -8.62
N SER A 218 7.23 -15.81 -8.47
CA SER A 218 7.69 -17.19 -8.64
C SER A 218 7.13 -18.15 -7.56
N ARG A 219 6.89 -17.65 -6.34
CA ARG A 219 6.28 -18.42 -5.24
C ARG A 219 4.78 -18.61 -5.44
N MET A 220 4.08 -17.60 -5.94
CA MET A 220 2.65 -17.70 -6.25
C MET A 220 2.37 -18.67 -7.41
N GLN A 221 3.20 -18.67 -8.45
CA GLN A 221 3.07 -19.62 -9.57
C GLN A 221 3.22 -21.07 -9.10
N LYS A 222 4.14 -21.34 -8.16
CA LYS A 222 4.31 -22.66 -7.53
C LYS A 222 3.13 -23.05 -6.64
N CYS A 223 2.49 -22.10 -5.95
CA CYS A 223 1.29 -22.36 -5.15
C CYS A 223 0.07 -22.68 -6.02
N LEU A 224 -0.11 -21.98 -7.13
CA LEU A 224 -1.19 -22.24 -8.09
C LEU A 224 -1.04 -23.61 -8.77
N GLN A 225 0.18 -24.02 -9.12
CA GLN A 225 0.45 -25.36 -9.65
C GLN A 225 0.14 -26.48 -8.64
N ARG A 226 0.35 -26.25 -7.34
CA ARG A 226 0.03 -27.22 -6.28
C ARG A 226 -1.45 -27.35 -5.98
N MET A 227 -2.26 -26.35 -6.32
CA MET A 227 -3.72 -26.40 -6.16
C MET A 227 -4.45 -27.01 -7.36
N LEU A 228 -3.72 -27.36 -8.43
CA LEU A 228 -4.24 -27.94 -9.67
C LEU A 228 -3.96 -29.45 -9.82
N ILE A 229 -3.34 -30.09 -8.82
CA ILE A 229 -3.21 -31.55 -8.65
C ILE A 229 -4.19 -31.99 -7.57
#